data_AF-M1WL75-F1
#
_entry.id   AF-M1WL75-F1
#
_cell.length_a   1.000
_cell.length_b   1.000
_cell.length_c   1.000
_cell.angle_alpha   90.00
_cell.angle_beta   90.00
_cell.angle_gamma   90.00
#
_symmetry.space_group_name_H-M   'P 1'
#
loop_
_entity.id
_entity.type
_entity.pdbx_description
1 polymer ?
#
loop_
_entity_poly.entity_id
_entity_poly.type
_entity_poly.pdbx_seq_one_letter_code
_entity_poly.pdbx_strand_id
1 'polypeptide(L)' 'MGIELKCFATLAQFLPENHEDFSIDPGETILSLMTKLGIPATEVSLMFINSARAYPESEIRNGDRVGLFPPVGGG' A
#
# COMPACT_ATOMS: atom_id res chain seq x y z
N MET A 1 -2.27 -4.18 15.99
CA MET A 1 -0.93 -4.60 15.50
C MET A 1 -1.10 -4.61 14.01
N GLY A 2 -0.80 -3.47 13.41
CA GLY A 2 -1.16 -3.19 12.05
C GLY A 2 -0.25 -2.11 11.50
N ILE A 3 -0.59 -1.69 10.30
CA ILE A 3 0.13 -0.69 9.53
C ILE A 3 -0.77 0.52 9.30
N GLU A 4 -0.14 1.65 8.99
CA GLU A 4 -0.84 2.81 8.46
C GLU A 4 -0.82 2.76 6.93
N LEU A 5 -1.98 2.61 6.31
CA LEU A 5 -2.16 2.64 4.86
C LEU A 5 -2.49 4.04 4.36
N LYS A 6 -1.87 4.42 3.24
CA LYS A 6 -2.21 5.62 2.48
C LYS A 6 -2.32 5.29 1.00
N CYS A 7 -3.51 5.48 0.44
CA CYS A 7 -3.76 5.40 -0.99
C CYS A 7 -4.04 6.81 -1.52
N PHE A 8 -3.38 7.19 -2.61
CA PHE A 8 -3.45 8.56 -3.14
C PHE A 8 -4.22 8.64 -4.45
N ALA A 9 -4.79 9.82 -4.73
CA ALA A 9 -5.52 10.13 -5.95
C ALA A 9 -6.57 9.05 -6.29
N THR A 10 -6.52 8.45 -7.48
CA THR A 10 -7.49 7.42 -7.91
C THR A 10 -7.46 6.17 -7.04
N LEU A 11 -6.38 5.91 -6.29
CA LEU A 11 -6.32 4.78 -5.37
C LEU A 11 -7.05 5.02 -4.05
N ALA A 12 -7.43 6.26 -3.73
CA ALA A 12 -8.11 6.58 -2.47
C ALA A 12 -9.42 5.80 -2.28
N GLN A 13 -10.07 5.37 -3.37
CA GLN A 13 -11.27 4.53 -3.34
C GLN A 13 -11.05 3.13 -2.75
N PHE A 14 -9.80 2.64 -2.72
CA PHE A 14 -9.43 1.34 -2.16
C PHE A 14 -8.98 1.42 -0.70
N LEU A 15 -8.97 2.62 -0.11
CA LEU A 15 -8.52 2.81 1.27
C LEU A 15 -9.60 2.26 2.23
N PRO A 16 -9.27 1.27 3.08
CA PRO A 16 -10.23 0.72 4.03
C PRO A 16 -10.47 1.68 5.20
N GLU A 17 -11.62 1.58 5.88
CA GLU A 17 -11.92 2.45 7.03
C GLU A 17 -10.92 2.31 8.18
N ASN A 18 -10.38 1.11 8.39
CA ASN A 18 -9.39 0.83 9.44
C ASN A 18 -7.94 1.07 8.99
N HIS A 19 -7.71 1.98 8.04
CA HIS A 19 -6.39 2.19 7.43
C HIS A 19 -5.29 2.62 8.41
N GLU A 20 -5.60 3.16 9.59
CA GLU A 20 -4.58 3.58 10.58
C GLU A 20 -4.02 2.42 11.44
N ASP A 21 -4.71 1.29 11.51
CA ASP A 21 -4.25 0.06 12.19
C ASP A 21 -4.70 -1.17 11.37
N PHE A 22 -4.32 -1.19 10.09
CA PHE A 22 -4.72 -2.27 9.20
C PHE A 22 -3.93 -3.55 9.51
N SER A 23 -4.62 -4.63 9.83
CA SER A 23 -4.00 -5.91 10.20
C SER A 23 -3.26 -6.55 9.03
N ILE A 24 -2.03 -6.96 9.30
CA ILE A 24 -1.18 -7.71 8.36
C ILE A 24 -0.84 -9.10 8.89
N ASP A 25 -0.61 -10.02 7.97
CA ASP A 25 -0.08 -11.35 8.27
C ASP A 25 1.46 -11.35 8.27
N PRO A 26 2.12 -12.23 9.04
CA PRO A 26 3.57 -12.37 8.99
C PRO A 26 4.06 -12.75 7.58
N GLY A 27 5.05 -12.00 7.08
CA GLY A 27 5.60 -12.20 5.73
C GLY A 27 4.74 -11.61 4.61
N GLU A 28 3.70 -10.83 4.93
CA GLU A 28 2.91 -10.13 3.92
C GLU A 28 3.80 -9.11 3.17
N THR A 29 3.66 -9.07 1.85
CA THR A 29 4.37 -8.16 0.95
C THR A 29 3.42 -7.06 0.45
N ILE A 30 3.97 -6.04 -0.21
CA ILE A 30 3.14 -5.02 -0.88
C ILE A 30 2.21 -5.66 -1.91
N LEU A 31 2.68 -6.66 -2.67
CA LEU A 31 1.87 -7.34 -3.67
C LEU A 31 0.66 -8.08 -3.06
N SER A 32 0.89 -8.83 -1.97
CA SER A 32 -0.21 -9.52 -1.29
C SER A 32 -1.19 -8.54 -0.63
N LEU A 33 -0.69 -7.42 -0.09
CA LEU A 33 -1.52 -6.34 0.44
C LEU A 33 -2.39 -5.71 -0.66
N MET A 34 -1.82 -5.34 -1.82
CA MET A 34 -2.59 -4.80 -2.95
C MET A 34 -3.68 -5.77 -3.40
N THR A 35 -3.33 -7.07 -3.47
CA THR A 35 -4.29 -8.13 -3.81
C THR A 35 -5.44 -8.20 -2.80
N LYS A 36 -5.14 -8.11 -1.50
CA LYS A 36 -6.12 -8.09 -0.40
C LYS A 36 -7.06 -6.88 -0.45
N LEU A 37 -6.54 -5.72 -0.86
CA LEU A 37 -7.31 -4.48 -1.04
C LEU A 37 -8.05 -4.41 -2.38
N GLY A 38 -7.84 -5.39 -3.28
CA GLY A 38 -8.43 -5.39 -4.62
C GLY A 38 -7.82 -4.34 -5.56
N ILE A 39 -6.60 -3.86 -5.27
CA ILE A 39 -5.89 -2.89 -6.10
C ILE A 39 -5.11 -3.63 -7.19
N PRO A 40 -5.40 -3.39 -8.48
CA PRO A 40 -4.60 -3.97 -9.56
C PRO A 40 -3.17 -3.40 -9.54
N ALA A 41 -2.16 -4.26 -9.67
CA ALA A 41 -0.76 -3.82 -9.68
C ALA A 41 -0.46 -2.81 -10.81
N THR A 42 -1.19 -2.88 -11.93
CA THR A 42 -1.09 -1.91 -13.04
C THR A 42 -1.57 -0.51 -12.67
N GLU A 43 -2.38 -0.37 -11.62
CA GLU A 43 -2.85 0.92 -11.10
C GLU A 43 -1.90 1.51 -10.07
N VAL A 44 -0.77 0.87 -9.74
CA VAL A 44 0.22 1.39 -8.78
C VAL A 44 1.56 1.58 -9.48
N SER A 45 2.07 2.82 -9.49
CA SER A 45 3.36 3.14 -10.11
C SER A 45 4.47 3.36 -9.10
N LEU A 46 4.12 3.80 -7.88
CA LEU A 46 5.07 4.04 -6.79
C LEU A 46 4.52 3.49 -5.49
N MET A 47 5.42 2.92 -4.70
CA MET A 47 5.16 2.32 -3.41
C MET A 47 6.23 2.78 -2.42
N PHE A 48 5.82 3.05 -1.18
CA PHE A 48 6.73 3.45 -0.11
C PHE A 48 6.43 2.70 1.19
N ILE A 49 7.48 2.32 1.91
CA ILE A 49 7.42 1.88 3.30
C ILE A 49 8.25 2.86 4.12
N ASN A 50 7.65 3.53 5.10
CA ASN A 50 8.32 4.51 5.97
C ASN A 50 9.13 5.58 5.20
N SER A 51 8.53 6.12 4.14
CA SER A 51 9.13 7.12 3.23
C SER A 51 10.29 6.60 2.37
N ALA A 52 10.68 5.33 2.49
CA ALA A 52 11.64 4.68 1.60
C ALA A 52 10.91 4.03 0.42
N ARG A 53 11.48 4.13 -0.79
CA ARG A 53 10.92 3.48 -1.97
C ARG A 53 10.91 1.96 -1.77
N ALA A 54 9.79 1.34 -2.12
CA ALA A 54 9.57 -0.09 -1.99
C ALA A 54 9.16 -0.70 -3.34
N TYR A 55 9.10 -2.04 -3.35
CA TYR A 55 8.80 -2.87 -4.50
C TYR A 55 7.69 -3.88 -4.14
N PRO A 56 7.01 -4.50 -5.12
CA PRO A 56 5.92 -5.43 -4.84
C PRO A 56 6.30 -6.56 -3.88
N GLU A 57 7.54 -7.04 -3.95
CA GLU A 57 8.13 -8.09 -3.10
C GLU A 57 8.63 -7.60 -1.74
N SER A 58 8.58 -6.30 -1.46
CA SER A 58 9.01 -5.76 -0.17
C SER A 58 8.07 -6.25 0.94
N GLU A 59 8.65 -6.85 1.98
CA GLU A 59 7.92 -7.29 3.18
C GLU A 59 7.45 -6.09 4.00
N ILE A 60 6.23 -6.17 4.51
CA ILE A 60 5.62 -5.19 5.40
C ILE A 60 5.71 -5.69 6.84
N ARG A 61 6.03 -4.77 7.75
CA ARG A 61 6.15 -5.06 9.18
C ARG A 61 5.14 -4.27 9.99
N ASN A 62 4.83 -4.79 11.17
CA ASN A 62 3.95 -4.09 12.11
C ASN A 62 4.51 -2.71 12.44
N GLY A 63 3.63 -1.70 12.42
CA GLY A 63 3.99 -0.30 12.64
C GLY A 63 4.52 0.42 11.40
N ASP A 64 4.64 -0.24 10.25
CA ASP A 64 5.03 0.43 9.02
C ASP A 64 3.93 1.37 8.51
N ARG A 65 4.37 2.43 7.83
CA ARG A 65 3.50 3.26 7.00
C ARG A 65 3.69 2.91 5.53
N VAL A 66 2.64 2.42 4.89
CA VAL A 66 2.64 2.00 3.49
C VAL A 66 1.89 3.03 2.64
N GLY A 67 2.56 3.59 1.64
CA GLY A 67 1.99 4.54 0.69
C GLY A 67 1.91 3.97 -0.73
N LEU A 68 0.73 4.00 -1.36
CA LEU A 68 0.47 3.53 -2.72
C LEU A 68 0.01 4.69 -3.62
N PHE A 69 0.67 4.87 -4.75
CA PHE A 69 0.42 5.97 -5.67
C PHE A 69 0.13 5.47 -7.09
N PRO A 70 -0.91 6.01 -7.76
CA PRO A 70 -1.21 5.63 -9.12
C PRO A 70 -0.16 6.15 -10.11
N PRO A 71 -0.15 5.69 -11.37
CA PRO A 71 0.59 6.33 -12.45
C PRO A 71 0.34 7.84 -12.46
N VAL A 72 1.43 8.62 -12.43
CA VAL A 72 1.33 10.07 -12.58
C VAL A 72 0.94 10.39 -14.03
N GLY A 73 -0.29 10.84 -14.22
CA GLY A 73 -0.71 11.48 -15.47
C GLY A 73 -0.14 12.90 -15.52
N GLY A 74 0.93 13.09 -16.29
CA GLY A 74 1.44 14.42 -16.60
C GLY A 74 0.39 15.20 -17.41
N GLY A 75 0.15 16.45 -17.01
CA GLY A 75 -0.56 17.43 -17.83
C GLY A 75 0.26 17.85 -19.05
#